data_AF-A0A7W4DXC8-F1
#
_entry.id   AF-A0A7W4DXC8-F1
#
_cell.length_a   1.000
_cell.length_b   1.000
_cell.length_c   1.000
_cell.angle_alpha   90.00
_cell.angle_beta   90.00
_cell.angle_gamma   90.00
#
_symmetry.space_group_name_H-M   'P 1'
#
loop_
_entity.id
_entity.type
_entity.pdbx_description
1 polymer ?
#
loop_
_entity_poly.entity_id
_entity_poly.type
_entity_poly.pdbx_seq_one_letter_code
_entity_poly.pdbx_strand_id
1 'polypeptide(L)'
;MEIRLYRDRPKDPALIGEWFNLKALDKIKSNPELVENRSGSSFLAAGLIYHSNGDVQAIRLYYSKDSAEPRLVKEAPDEVFYTKNGIIYYIATYAKRGEYPLCYYEPYMIKGNLLYMLSAIDDEWEPVYERKPVTVDLFPKKI
;
A
#
# COMPACT_ATOMS: atom_id res chain seq x y z
N MET A 1 17.23 -0.48 18.71
CA MET A 1 15.96 -1.24 18.60
C MET A 1 16.08 -2.12 17.37
N GLU A 2 15.87 -3.42 17.51
CA GLU A 2 16.13 -4.39 16.45
C GLU A 2 14.83 -4.67 15.68
N ILE A 3 14.70 -4.11 14.47
CA ILE A 3 13.52 -4.29 13.60
C ILE A 3 13.17 -5.78 13.37
N ARG A 4 14.20 -6.65 13.49
CA ARG A 4 14.10 -8.11 13.46
C ARG A 4 13.05 -8.65 14.43
N LEU A 5 12.93 -8.08 15.62
CA LEU A 5 11.95 -8.52 16.62
C LEU A 5 10.50 -8.39 16.15
N TYR A 6 10.22 -7.45 15.23
CA TYR A 6 8.90 -7.29 14.63
C TYR A 6 8.68 -8.24 13.46
N ARG A 7 9.74 -8.54 12.69
CA ARG A 7 9.70 -9.54 11.62
C ARG A 7 9.40 -10.95 12.14
N ASP A 8 9.79 -11.25 13.38
CA ASP A 8 9.53 -12.56 13.98
C ASP A 8 8.12 -12.68 14.60
N ARG A 9 7.32 -11.60 14.62
CA ARG A 9 5.96 -11.62 15.17
C ARG A 9 4.99 -12.38 14.25
N PRO A 10 3.86 -12.87 14.80
CA PRO A 10 2.81 -13.53 14.00
C PRO A 10 2.29 -12.66 12.87
N LYS A 11 2.02 -13.27 11.73
CA LYS A 11 1.40 -12.63 10.56
C LYS A 11 0.19 -13.45 10.17
N ASP A 12 -0.82 -12.79 9.64
CA ASP A 12 -1.93 -13.47 9.01
C ASP A 12 -1.49 -13.95 7.62
N PRO A 13 -1.45 -15.27 7.35
CA PRO A 13 -1.11 -15.77 6.02
C PRO A 13 -2.04 -15.24 4.94
N ALA A 14 -3.28 -14.89 5.29
CA ALA A 14 -4.24 -14.29 4.38
C ALA A 14 -3.84 -12.86 3.98
N LEU A 15 -2.91 -12.17 4.62
CA LEU A 15 -2.42 -10.88 4.09
C LEU A 15 -1.31 -11.06 3.06
N ILE A 16 -0.58 -12.17 3.09
CA ILE A 16 0.62 -12.34 2.26
C ILE A 16 0.26 -12.32 0.77
N GLY A 17 0.99 -11.51 0.00
CA GLY A 17 0.79 -11.34 -1.43
C GLY A 17 0.67 -9.88 -1.86
N GLU A 18 0.33 -9.72 -3.14
CA GLU A 18 0.20 -8.43 -3.81
C GLU A 18 -1.26 -7.96 -3.82
N TRP A 19 -1.46 -6.67 -3.53
CA TRP A 19 -2.75 -6.04 -3.32
C TRP A 19 -2.85 -4.73 -4.11
N PHE A 20 -3.83 -4.66 -5.02
CA PHE A 20 -4.15 -3.49 -5.81
C PHE A 20 -5.00 -2.49 -5.02
N ASN A 21 -4.62 -1.20 -5.03
CA ASN A 21 -5.34 -0.15 -4.32
C ASN A 21 -6.55 0.34 -5.15
N LEU A 22 -7.76 0.02 -4.68
CA LEU A 22 -9.01 0.41 -5.35
C LEU A 22 -9.21 1.93 -5.33
N LYS A 23 -8.90 2.57 -4.19
CA LYS A 23 -9.05 4.02 -4.02
C LYS A 23 -8.13 4.83 -4.93
N ALA A 24 -6.97 4.27 -5.32
CA ALA A 24 -6.08 4.92 -6.27
C ALA A 24 -6.73 5.07 -7.65
N LEU A 25 -7.45 4.05 -8.10
CA LEU A 25 -8.16 4.09 -9.37
C LEU A 25 -9.34 5.07 -9.32
N ASP A 26 -10.12 5.07 -8.24
CA ASP A 26 -11.26 5.97 -8.06
C ASP A 26 -10.80 7.44 -8.02
N LYS A 27 -9.67 7.72 -7.37
CA LYS A 27 -9.06 9.05 -7.34
C LYS A 27 -8.64 9.53 -8.74
N ILE A 28 -8.10 8.64 -9.57
CA ILE A 28 -7.72 9.00 -10.94
C ILE A 28 -8.96 9.25 -11.79
N LYS A 29 -9.98 8.39 -11.69
CA LYS A 29 -11.23 8.54 -12.44
C LYS A 29 -12.00 9.81 -12.07
N SER A 30 -12.00 10.19 -10.79
CA SER A 30 -12.69 11.40 -10.32
C SER A 30 -11.96 12.69 -10.65
N ASN A 31 -10.66 12.64 -10.98
CA ASN A 31 -9.89 13.80 -11.38
C ASN A 31 -8.81 13.43 -12.42
N PRO A 32 -9.18 13.31 -13.72
CA PRO A 32 -8.27 12.96 -14.80
C PRO A 32 -7.10 13.94 -14.97
N GLU A 33 -7.29 15.22 -14.63
CA GLU A 33 -6.23 16.22 -14.65
C GLU A 33 -5.08 15.88 -13.70
N LEU A 34 -5.30 15.06 -12.65
CA LEU A 34 -4.22 14.51 -11.82
C LEU A 34 -3.21 13.70 -12.64
N VAL A 35 -3.62 13.08 -13.74
CA VAL A 35 -2.74 12.30 -14.61
C VAL A 35 -2.02 13.21 -15.61
N GLU A 36 -2.75 14.17 -16.16
CA GLU A 36 -2.25 15.09 -17.21
C GLU A 36 -1.26 16.11 -16.64
N ASN A 37 -1.61 16.74 -15.51
CA ASN A 37 -0.86 17.87 -14.94
C ASN A 37 0.19 17.46 -13.90
N ARG A 38 0.27 16.17 -13.52
CA ARG A 38 1.31 15.70 -12.59
C ARG A 38 2.68 15.76 -13.24
N SER A 39 3.43 16.76 -12.81
CA SER A 39 4.83 16.98 -13.13
C SER A 39 5.71 16.56 -11.95
N GLY A 40 6.15 15.30 -11.94
CA GLY A 40 7.46 14.94 -11.40
C GLY A 40 7.65 14.69 -9.90
N SER A 41 6.65 14.82 -9.02
CA SER A 41 6.90 14.56 -7.58
C SER A 41 5.78 13.95 -6.73
N SER A 42 4.54 13.85 -7.24
CA SER A 42 3.46 13.21 -6.49
C SER A 42 3.22 11.78 -6.97
N PHE A 43 3.51 10.83 -6.11
CA PHE A 43 3.24 9.40 -6.30
C PHE A 43 1.77 9.08 -5.91
N LEU A 44 1.16 8.12 -6.59
CA LEU A 44 -0.07 7.47 -6.13
C LEU A 44 0.30 6.07 -5.65
N ALA A 45 -0.23 5.66 -4.48
CA ALA A 45 -0.10 4.29 -4.01
C ALA A 45 -0.95 3.38 -4.91
N ALA A 46 -0.31 2.66 -5.84
CA ALA A 46 -0.95 1.73 -6.76
C ALA A 46 -1.34 0.42 -6.07
N GLY A 47 -0.60 0.06 -5.03
CA GLY A 47 -0.80 -1.17 -4.28
C GLY A 47 0.27 -1.39 -3.23
N LEU A 48 0.22 -2.56 -2.62
CA LEU A 48 1.08 -3.00 -1.54
C LEU A 48 1.49 -4.46 -1.79
N ILE A 49 2.62 -4.87 -1.25
CA ILE A 49 3.01 -6.27 -1.13
C ILE A 49 3.30 -6.56 0.34
N TYR A 50 2.61 -7.54 0.90
CA TYR A 50 2.95 -8.12 2.20
C TYR A 50 3.81 -9.35 1.98
N HIS A 51 5.06 -9.30 2.40
CA HIS A 51 6.00 -10.40 2.27
C HIS A 51 5.90 -11.36 3.46
N SER A 52 6.14 -12.64 3.23
CA SER A 52 6.10 -13.68 4.27
C SER A 52 7.13 -13.45 5.38
N ASN A 53 8.24 -12.77 5.08
CA ASN A 53 9.27 -12.38 6.04
C ASN A 53 8.85 -11.18 6.93
N GLY A 54 7.67 -10.61 6.69
CA GLY A 54 7.13 -9.47 7.44
C GLY A 54 7.43 -8.11 6.85
N ASP A 55 8.15 -8.01 5.75
CA ASP A 55 8.34 -6.72 5.09
C ASP A 55 7.05 -6.29 4.37
N VAL A 56 6.83 -4.98 4.29
CA VAL A 56 5.79 -4.36 3.46
C VAL A 56 6.47 -3.51 2.40
N GLN A 57 6.04 -3.67 1.16
CA GLN A 57 6.57 -2.96 0.01
C GLN A 57 5.46 -2.17 -0.68
N ALA A 58 5.62 -0.86 -0.82
CA ALA A 58 4.70 -0.05 -1.60
C ALA A 58 4.94 -0.22 -3.11
N ILE A 59 3.85 -0.27 -3.88
CA ILE A 59 3.87 -0.12 -5.33
C ILE A 59 3.36 1.27 -5.66
N ARG A 60 4.17 2.07 -6.35
CA ARG A 60 3.87 3.46 -6.70
C ARG A 60 3.64 3.59 -8.21
N LEU A 61 2.61 4.37 -8.56
CA LEU A 61 2.29 4.75 -9.92
C LEU A 61 2.92 6.11 -10.25
N TYR A 62 3.59 6.17 -11.40
CA TYR A 62 4.23 7.37 -11.94
C TYR A 62 3.77 7.66 -13.35
N TYR A 63 3.57 8.95 -13.59
CA TYR A 63 3.25 9.52 -14.88
C TYR A 63 4.39 10.48 -15.27
N SER A 64 5.12 10.16 -16.35
CA SER A 64 6.21 11.02 -16.85
C SER A 64 5.64 12.15 -17.71
N LYS A 65 6.38 13.26 -17.86
CA LYS A 65 6.07 14.28 -18.87
C LYS A 65 6.27 13.76 -20.28
N ASP A 66 7.28 12.91 -20.47
CA ASP A 66 7.74 12.48 -21.79
C ASP A 66 7.13 11.15 -22.25
N SER A 67 6.14 10.62 -21.51
CA SER A 67 5.50 9.33 -21.80
C SER A 67 4.02 9.35 -21.46
N ALA A 68 3.20 8.92 -22.41
CA ALA A 68 1.77 8.68 -22.17
C ALA A 68 1.52 7.43 -21.31
N GLU A 69 2.42 6.45 -21.37
CA GLU A 69 2.32 5.22 -20.58
C GLU A 69 2.72 5.48 -19.11
N PRO A 70 1.92 5.01 -18.14
CA PRO A 70 2.31 5.01 -16.74
C PRO A 70 3.46 4.03 -16.49
N ARG A 71 4.15 4.24 -15.38
CA ARG A 71 5.16 3.32 -14.84
C ARG A 71 4.80 2.92 -13.42
N LEU A 72 5.07 1.67 -13.08
CA LEU A 72 4.98 1.17 -11.72
C LEU A 72 6.39 0.98 -11.17
N VAL A 73 6.61 1.44 -9.93
CA VAL A 73 7.84 1.18 -9.19
C VAL A 73 7.48 0.45 -7.91
N LYS A 74 8.14 -0.68 -7.67
CA LYS A 74 8.12 -1.36 -6.38
C LYS A 74 9.23 -0.73 -5.52
N GLU A 75 8.87 0.03 -4.50
CA GLU A 75 9.84 0.74 -3.65
C GLU A 75 10.65 -0.27 -2.81
N ALA A 76 11.79 0.11 -2.24
CA ALA A 76 12.40 -0.78 -1.25
C ALA A 76 11.46 -0.91 -0.04
N PRO A 77 11.36 -2.09 0.61
CA PRO A 77 10.55 -2.21 1.82
C PRO A 77 11.01 -1.24 2.90
N ASP A 78 10.10 -0.36 3.32
CA ASP A 78 10.33 0.68 4.32
C ASP A 78 9.56 0.42 5.63
N GLU A 79 8.79 -0.67 5.66
CA GLU A 79 7.98 -1.08 6.79
C GLU A 79 8.09 -2.59 7.05
N VAL A 80 7.86 -2.97 8.30
CA VAL A 80 7.59 -4.34 8.73
C VAL A 80 6.19 -4.40 9.31
N PHE A 81 5.49 -5.50 9.09
CA PHE A 81 4.17 -5.74 9.68
C PHE A 81 4.09 -7.02 10.52
N TYR A 82 3.14 -7.00 11.43
CA TYR A 82 2.62 -8.18 12.10
C TYR A 82 1.12 -8.01 12.36
N THR A 83 0.43 -9.09 12.72
CA THR A 83 -1.00 -9.03 13.03
C THR A 83 -1.31 -9.54 14.42
N LYS A 84 -2.36 -8.98 15.02
CA LYS A 84 -2.90 -9.44 16.30
C LYS A 84 -4.37 -9.05 16.39
N ASN A 85 -5.25 -10.01 16.68
CA ASN A 85 -6.68 -9.78 16.95
C ASN A 85 -7.39 -8.93 15.88
N GLY A 86 -7.18 -9.21 14.60
CA GLY A 86 -7.83 -8.46 13.49
C GLY A 86 -7.25 -7.06 13.25
N ILE A 87 -6.05 -6.77 13.76
CA ILE A 87 -5.35 -5.51 13.57
C ILE A 87 -4.01 -5.79 12.87
N ILE A 88 -3.68 -4.99 11.86
CA ILE A 88 -2.35 -4.92 11.26
C ILE A 88 -1.56 -3.85 12.00
N TYR A 89 -0.34 -4.16 12.41
CA TYR A 89 0.61 -3.21 12.98
C TYR A 89 1.74 -3.02 12.00
N TYR A 90 2.04 -1.76 11.66
CA TYR A 90 3.12 -1.36 10.76
C TYR A 90 4.22 -0.66 11.55
N ILE A 91 5.47 -0.97 11.25
CA ILE A 91 6.66 -0.45 11.92
C ILE A 91 7.63 0.04 10.86
N ALA A 92 7.88 1.35 10.84
CA ALA A 92 8.86 1.95 9.93
C ALA A 92 10.28 1.42 10.19
N THR A 93 11.01 1.04 9.14
CA THR A 93 12.35 0.45 9.26
C THR A 93 13.48 1.47 9.41
N TYR A 94 13.23 2.75 9.16
CA TYR A 94 14.23 3.83 9.14
C TYR A 94 14.42 4.57 10.47
N ALA A 95 13.85 4.09 11.58
CA ALA A 95 13.98 4.72 12.89
C ALA A 95 15.47 4.90 13.28
N LYS A 96 15.86 6.12 13.66
CA LYS A 96 17.24 6.40 14.08
C LYS A 96 17.56 5.68 15.38
N ARG A 97 18.84 5.36 15.59
CA ARG A 97 19.31 4.71 16.83
C ARG A 97 18.96 5.59 18.04
N GLY A 98 18.10 5.07 18.93
CA GLY A 98 17.65 5.76 20.14
C GLY A 98 16.23 6.33 20.05
N GLU A 99 15.60 6.28 18.87
CA GLU A 99 14.20 6.68 18.69
C GLU A 99 13.27 5.46 18.74
N TYR A 100 12.04 5.69 19.21
CA TYR A 100 10.96 4.73 19.04
C TYR A 100 10.57 4.66 17.55
N PRO A 101 10.19 3.47 17.03
CA PRO A 101 9.78 3.38 15.65
C PRO A 101 8.46 4.10 15.48
N LEU A 102 8.28 4.74 14.34
CA LEU A 102 6.94 5.12 13.91
C LEU A 102 6.12 3.84 13.75
N CYS A 103 5.05 3.76 14.53
CA CYS A 103 4.14 2.63 14.55
C CYS A 103 2.73 3.15 14.34
N TYR A 104 2.02 2.56 13.39
CA TYR A 104 0.59 2.76 13.23
C TYR A 104 -0.09 1.41 13.08
N TYR A 105 -1.39 1.40 13.28
CA TYR A 105 -2.17 0.17 13.26
C TYR A 105 -3.54 0.43 12.66
N GLU A 106 -4.05 -0.58 11.96
CA GLU A 106 -5.33 -0.51 11.26
C GLU A 106 -6.12 -1.80 11.50
N PRO A 107 -7.39 -1.71 11.95
CA PRO A 107 -8.30 -2.84 11.89
C PRO A 107 -8.50 -3.27 10.44
N TYR A 108 -8.48 -4.58 10.20
CA TYR A 108 -8.65 -5.13 8.87
C TYR A 108 -9.60 -6.32 8.87
N MET A 109 -10.17 -6.59 7.70
CA MET A 109 -10.98 -7.77 7.45
C MET A 109 -10.76 -8.24 6.01
N ILE A 110 -10.65 -9.54 5.82
CA ILE A 110 -10.52 -10.14 4.48
C ILE A 110 -11.81 -10.89 4.13
N LYS A 111 -12.40 -10.57 2.98
CA LYS A 111 -13.54 -11.30 2.40
C LYS A 111 -13.20 -11.67 0.97
N GLY A 112 -12.91 -12.94 0.73
CA GLY A 112 -12.45 -13.42 -0.58
C GLY A 112 -11.16 -12.71 -1.01
N ASN A 113 -11.19 -12.02 -2.13
CA ASN A 113 -10.05 -11.26 -2.66
C ASN A 113 -10.00 -9.81 -2.19
N LEU A 114 -10.88 -9.38 -1.29
CA LEU A 114 -10.94 -7.98 -0.85
C LEU A 114 -10.39 -7.83 0.57
N LEU A 115 -9.52 -6.84 0.73
CA LEU A 115 -9.03 -6.36 2.01
C LEU A 115 -9.81 -5.09 2.37
N TYR A 116 -10.60 -5.21 3.42
CA TYR A 116 -11.38 -4.14 4.01
C TYR A 116 -10.59 -3.49 5.13
N MET A 117 -10.63 -2.17 5.19
CA MET A 117 -10.14 -1.38 6.32
C MET A 117 -11.29 -0.56 6.88
N LEU A 118 -11.20 -0.21 8.16
CA LEU A 118 -12.15 0.71 8.77
C LEU A 118 -11.89 2.13 8.26
N SER A 119 -12.90 2.77 7.70
CA SER A 119 -12.85 4.17 7.27
C SER A 119 -12.62 5.08 8.46
N ALA A 120 -11.71 6.05 8.30
CA ALA A 120 -11.40 7.03 9.34
C ALA A 120 -12.47 8.12 9.50
N ILE A 121 -13.48 8.16 8.62
CA ILE A 121 -14.48 9.25 8.57
C ILE A 121 -15.80 8.83 9.22
N ASP A 122 -16.26 7.61 8.94
CA ASP A 122 -17.61 7.14 9.26
C ASP A 122 -17.64 5.77 9.96
N ASP A 123 -16.48 5.22 10.33
CA ASP A 123 -16.35 3.90 10.96
C ASP A 123 -16.99 2.76 10.14
N GLU A 124 -17.09 2.93 8.81
CA GLU A 124 -17.58 1.90 7.90
C GLU A 124 -16.45 1.01 7.36
N TRP A 125 -16.74 -0.27 7.16
CA TRP A 125 -15.79 -1.20 6.53
C TRP A 125 -15.82 -1.03 5.01
N GLU A 126 -14.75 -0.48 4.45
CA GLU A 126 -14.64 -0.25 3.02
C GLU A 126 -13.62 -1.17 2.38
N PRO A 127 -13.87 -1.70 1.17
CA PRO A 127 -12.86 -2.42 0.42
C PRO A 127 -11.78 -1.42 -0.04
N VAL A 128 -10.57 -1.55 0.49
CA VAL A 128 -9.45 -0.67 0.13
C VAL A 128 -8.55 -1.33 -0.90
N TYR A 129 -8.33 -2.63 -0.77
CA TYR A 129 -7.49 -3.37 -1.71
C TYR A 129 -8.15 -4.63 -2.26
N GLU A 130 -7.75 -4.99 -3.47
CA GLU A 130 -8.10 -6.24 -4.13
C GLU A 130 -6.84 -7.08 -4.37
N ARG A 131 -6.88 -8.37 -4.04
CA ARG A 131 -5.80 -9.30 -4.28
C ARG A 131 -5.72 -9.63 -5.77
N LYS A 132 -4.79 -8.96 -6.46
CA LYS A 132 -4.39 -9.24 -7.83
C LYS A 132 -3.03 -8.59 -8.13
N PRO A 133 -2.32 -9.04 -9.17
CA PRO A 133 -1.14 -8.34 -9.65
C PRO A 133 -1.47 -6.89 -10.03
N VAL A 134 -0.60 -5.96 -9.62
CA VAL A 134 -0.65 -4.55 -9.97
C VAL A 134 0.16 -4.34 -11.23
N THR A 135 -0.54 -4.19 -12.33
CA THR A 135 0.03 -4.05 -13.67
C THR A 135 -0.37 -2.71 -14.29
N VAL A 136 0.44 -2.23 -15.24
CA VAL A 136 0.26 -0.90 -15.83
C VAL A 136 -1.05 -0.74 -16.61
N ASP A 137 -1.60 -1.84 -17.15
CA ASP A 137 -2.88 -1.89 -17.87
C ASP A 137 -4.11 -1.60 -17.00
N LEU A 138 -3.95 -1.64 -15.67
CA LEU A 138 -5.01 -1.25 -14.73
C LEU A 138 -5.22 0.27 -14.65
N PHE A 139 -4.30 1.06 -15.21
CA PHE A 139 -4.29 2.51 -15.08
C PHE A 139 -4.48 3.20 -16.43
N PRO A 140 -5.16 4.36 -16.47
CA PRO A 140 -5.32 5.11 -17.70
C PRO A 140 -3.99 5.69 -18.18
N LYS A 141 -3.86 5.81 -19.50
CA LYS A 141 -2.77 6.53 -20.15
C LYS A 141 -3.05 8.04 -20.13
N LYS A 142 -2.00 8.85 -20.29
CA LYS A 142 -2.21 10.28 -20.59
C LYS A 142 -2.87 10.43 -21.95
N ILE A 143 -3.68 11.47 -22.07
CA ILE A 143 -4.27 11.95 -23.33
C ILE A 143 -3.24 12.82 -24.05
#